data_AF-A0A966S3N3-F1
#
_entry.id   AF-A0A966S3N3-F1
#
_cell.length_a   1.000
_cell.length_b   1.000
_cell.length_c   1.000
_cell.angle_alpha   90.00
_cell.angle_beta   90.00
_cell.angle_gamma   90.00
#
_symmetry.space_group_name_H-M   'P 1'
#
loop_
_entity.id
_entity.type
_entity.pdbx_description
1 polymer ?
#
loop_
_entity_poly.entity_id
_entity_poly.type
_entity_poly.pdbx_seq_one_letter_code
_entity_poly.pdbx_strand_id
1 'polypeptide(L)'
;MSSLHSSVLVDAVFPQRPLIGSLLPRPLWLREVALIGTFALLTAAAAKIRIPLGFTPVPVTGQTLAVLLAGATLGAKRGAASQLFYWLLGMTGLPFYAAGSGG
;
A
#
# COMPACT_ATOMS: atom_id res chain seq x y z
N MET A 1 -27.58 2.19 18.07
CA MET A 1 -26.80 1.01 17.60
C MET A 1 -25.95 1.42 16.38
N SER A 2 -25.04 2.38 16.53
CA SER A 2 -24.39 3.07 15.39
C SER A 2 -22.94 3.48 15.65
N SER A 3 -22.14 2.61 16.26
CA SER A 3 -20.69 2.84 16.40
C SER A 3 -19.89 1.55 16.18
N LEU A 4 -20.18 0.85 15.09
CA LEU A 4 -19.20 -0.05 14.47
C LEU A 4 -18.34 0.79 13.53
N HIS A 5 -17.62 1.77 14.08
CA HIS A 5 -16.54 2.43 13.36
C HIS A 5 -15.54 1.33 13.03
N SER A 6 -15.43 0.98 11.74
CA SER A 6 -14.58 -0.08 11.26
C SER A 6 -13.12 0.25 11.60
N SER A 7 -12.66 -0.27 12.75
CA SER A 7 -11.29 -0.13 13.24
C SER A 7 -10.37 -0.90 12.30
N VAL A 8 -9.86 -0.23 11.29
CA VAL A 8 -8.83 -0.80 10.43
C VAL A 8 -7.55 -0.94 11.26
N LEU A 9 -6.74 -1.98 11.00
CA LEU A 9 -5.47 -2.21 11.70
C LEU A 9 -4.60 -0.94 11.75
N VAL A 10 -4.54 -0.19 10.66
CA VAL A 10 -3.80 1.08 10.61
C VAL A 10 -4.35 2.16 11.54
N ASP A 11 -5.66 2.19 11.80
CA ASP A 11 -6.27 3.17 12.71
C ASP A 11 -6.11 2.76 14.18
N ALA A 12 -5.89 1.47 14.46
CA ALA A 12 -5.48 1.00 15.79
C ALA A 12 -4.01 1.35 16.11
N VAL A 13 -3.12 1.21 15.12
CA VAL A 13 -1.69 1.55 15.27
C VAL A 13 -1.47 3.07 15.23
N PHE A 14 -2.20 3.79 14.38
CA PHE A 14 -2.12 5.25 14.23
C PHE A 14 -3.47 5.90 14.48
N PRO A 15 -3.88 6.09 15.75
CA PRO A 15 -5.18 6.64 16.09
C PRO A 15 -5.35 8.08 15.60
N GLN A 16 -6.55 8.39 15.08
CA GLN A 16 -6.89 9.68 14.45
C GLN A 16 -7.00 10.87 15.42
N ARG A 17 -6.94 10.62 16.73
CA ARG A 17 -6.99 11.68 17.76
C ARG A 17 -5.59 11.92 18.30
N PRO A 18 -4.81 12.87 17.74
CA PRO A 18 -3.56 13.27 18.35
C PRO A 18 -3.88 13.98 19.67
N LEU A 19 -3.65 13.31 20.80
CA LEU A 19 -3.85 13.89 22.14
C LEU A 19 -2.90 15.08 22.42
N ILE A 20 -1.86 15.26 21.59
CA ILE A 20 -0.74 16.21 21.83
C ILE A 20 -0.49 17.13 20.61
N GLY A 21 -1.30 17.06 19.54
CA GLY A 21 -0.99 17.64 18.22
C GLY A 21 -1.54 19.03 17.88
N SER A 22 -2.08 19.80 18.83
CA SER A 22 -2.76 21.09 18.55
C SER A 22 -1.86 22.21 18.01
N LEU A 23 -0.55 21.99 17.87
CA LEU A 23 0.42 23.00 17.41
C LEU A 23 0.69 22.97 15.89
N LEU A 24 0.32 21.90 15.19
CA LEU A 24 0.45 21.82 13.73
C LEU A 24 -0.86 21.28 13.14
N PRO A 25 -1.64 22.09 12.40
CA PRO A 25 -2.84 21.63 11.69
C PRO A 25 -2.41 20.77 10.49
N ARG A 26 -1.98 19.53 10.76
CA ARG A 26 -1.75 18.56 9.70
C ARG A 26 -3.10 18.09 9.17
N PRO A 27 -3.40 18.30 7.89
CA PRO A 27 -4.69 17.95 7.38
C PRO A 27 -4.78 16.42 7.16
N LEU A 28 -5.93 15.84 7.51
CA LEU A 28 -6.13 14.38 7.53
C LEU A 28 -5.85 13.70 6.19
N TRP A 29 -6.00 14.41 5.07
CA TRP A 29 -5.70 13.89 3.72
C TRP A 29 -4.22 13.58 3.51
N LEU A 30 -3.30 14.31 4.17
CA LEU A 30 -1.87 14.06 4.05
C LEU A 30 -1.49 12.68 4.60
N ARG A 31 -2.15 12.26 5.69
CA ARG A 31 -1.98 10.91 6.27
C ARG A 31 -2.49 9.84 5.30
N GLU A 32 -3.65 10.04 4.69
CA GLU A 32 -4.21 9.10 3.72
C GLU A 32 -3.29 8.91 2.52
N VAL A 33 -2.80 10.01 1.94
CA VAL A 33 -1.84 9.98 0.83
C VAL A 33 -0.53 9.30 1.24
N ALA A 34 -0.02 9.59 2.44
CA ALA A 34 1.19 8.95 2.95
C ALA A 34 1.01 7.44 3.13
N LEU A 35 -0.12 6.99 3.69
CA LEU A 35 -0.43 5.57 3.87
C LEU A 35 -0.56 4.83 2.52
N ILE A 36 -1.34 5.39 1.60
CA ILE A 36 -1.54 4.86 0.24
C ILE A 36 -0.20 4.77 -0.50
N GLY A 37 0.58 5.85 -0.49
CA GLY A 37 1.87 5.95 -1.16
C GLY A 37 2.91 5.00 -0.58
N THR A 38 2.99 4.88 0.75
CA THR A 38 3.94 3.98 1.43
C THR A 38 3.67 2.52 1.07
N PHE A 39 2.41 2.08 1.06
CA PHE A 39 2.06 0.70 0.68
C PHE A 39 2.22 0.43 -0.82
N ALA A 40 2.06 1.44 -1.66
CA ALA A 40 2.33 1.32 -3.09
C ALA A 40 3.83 1.13 -3.35
N LEU A 41 4.68 1.91 -2.67
CA LEU A 41 6.14 1.74 -2.72
C LEU A 41 6.59 0.40 -2.12
N LEU A 42 5.95 -0.04 -1.04
CA LEU A 42 6.19 -1.36 -0.45
C LEU A 42 5.85 -2.48 -1.46
N THR A 43 4.76 -2.32 -2.20
CA THR A 43 4.36 -3.25 -3.26
C THR A 43 5.39 -3.27 -4.39
N ALA A 44 5.88 -2.12 -4.83
CA ALA A 44 6.94 -2.01 -5.83
C ALA A 44 8.25 -2.65 -5.38
N ALA A 45 8.65 -2.44 -4.13
CA ALA A 45 9.84 -3.06 -3.54
C ALA A 45 9.68 -4.59 -3.46
N ALA A 46 8.53 -5.07 -2.99
CA ALA A 46 8.23 -6.50 -2.90
C ALA A 46 8.16 -7.17 -4.29
N ALA A 47 7.73 -6.45 -5.32
CA ALA A 47 7.70 -6.93 -6.70
C ALA A 47 9.10 -7.22 -7.28
N LYS A 48 10.16 -6.65 -6.69
CA LYS A 48 11.56 -6.96 -7.06
C LYS A 48 12.02 -8.33 -6.57
N ILE A 49 11.45 -8.82 -5.47
CA ILE A 49 11.76 -10.13 -4.92
C ILE A 49 11.15 -11.18 -5.86
N ARG A 50 12.02 -11.94 -6.52
CA ARG A 50 11.66 -12.90 -7.58
C ARG A 50 12.29 -14.23 -7.29
N ILE A 51 11.46 -15.25 -7.22
CA ILE A 51 11.87 -16.63 -7.03
C ILE A 51 11.54 -17.37 -8.32
N PRO A 52 12.53 -17.63 -9.20
CA PRO A 52 12.30 -18.42 -10.40
C PRO A 52 12.01 -19.86 -9.99
N LEU A 53 10.89 -20.37 -10.48
CA LEU A 53 10.52 -21.76 -10.29
C LEU A 53 11.00 -22.53 -11.51
N GLY A 54 11.88 -23.52 -11.33
CA GLY A 54 12.49 -24.28 -12.44
C GLY A 54 11.50 -25.03 -13.34
N PHE A 55 10.22 -25.09 -12.94
CA PHE A 55 9.14 -25.76 -13.68
C PHE A 55 8.20 -24.79 -14.41
N THR A 56 8.27 -23.47 -14.18
CA THR A 56 7.43 -22.48 -14.87
C THR A 56 8.23 -21.25 -15.31
N PRO A 57 7.97 -20.71 -16.51
CA PRO A 57 8.62 -19.48 -16.98
C PRO A 57 8.21 -18.22 -16.22
N VAL A 58 7.15 -18.28 -15.41
CA VAL A 58 6.67 -17.15 -14.59
C VAL A 58 7.26 -17.25 -13.18
N PRO A 59 8.11 -16.30 -12.75
CA PRO A 59 8.66 -16.30 -11.40
C PRO A 59 7.58 -15.92 -10.39
N VAL A 60 7.63 -16.52 -9.20
CA VAL A 60 6.82 -16.04 -8.06
C VAL A 60 7.44 -14.74 -7.55
N THR A 61 6.59 -13.74 -7.34
CA THR A 61 7.02 -12.41 -6.87
C THR A 61 6.47 -12.11 -5.48
N GLY A 62 7.15 -11.25 -4.72
CA GLY A 62 6.64 -10.74 -3.45
C GLY A 62 5.46 -9.77 -3.60
N GLN A 63 5.07 -9.42 -4.82
CA GLN A 63 4.01 -8.43 -5.09
C GLN A 63 2.65 -8.87 -4.51
N THR A 64 2.28 -10.14 -4.68
CA THR A 64 0.98 -10.65 -4.21
C THR A 64 0.86 -10.59 -2.69
N LEU A 65 1.94 -10.90 -1.96
CA LEU A 65 2.01 -10.76 -0.51
C LEU A 65 1.84 -9.29 -0.09
N ALA A 66 2.48 -8.35 -0.78
CA ALA A 66 2.31 -6.92 -0.51
C ALA A 66 0.88 -6.42 -0.77
N VAL A 67 0.21 -6.91 -1.82
CA VAL A 67 -1.20 -6.59 -2.12
C VAL A 67 -2.11 -7.05 -0.97
N LEU A 68 -1.92 -8.29 -0.50
CA LEU A 68 -2.70 -8.86 0.60
C LEU A 68 -2.45 -8.10 1.91
N LEU A 69 -1.19 -7.74 2.20
CA LEU A 69 -0.84 -6.89 3.34
C LEU A 69 -1.51 -5.52 3.24
N ALA A 70 -1.52 -4.88 2.07
CA ALA A 70 -2.20 -3.60 1.88
C ALA A 70 -3.69 -3.71 2.18
N GLY A 71 -4.37 -4.75 1.67
CA GLY A 71 -5.79 -4.99 1.94
C GLY A 71 -6.08 -5.27 3.42
N ALA A 72 -5.25 -6.06 4.09
CA ALA A 72 -5.41 -6.42 5.49
C ALA A 72 -5.15 -5.24 6.44
N THR A 73 -4.14 -4.41 6.15
CA THR A 73 -3.69 -3.33 7.04
C THR A 73 -4.44 -2.02 6.82
N LEU A 74 -4.70 -1.64 5.56
CA LEU A 74 -5.37 -0.40 5.18
C LEU A 74 -6.88 -0.57 4.98
N GLY A 75 -7.37 -1.81 4.90
CA GLY A 75 -8.77 -2.12 4.60
C GLY A 75 -9.07 -1.99 3.10
N ALA A 76 -10.26 -2.43 2.69
CA ALA A 76 -10.62 -2.58 1.27
C ALA A 76 -10.46 -1.29 0.45
N LYS A 77 -10.92 -0.14 0.96
CA LYS A 77 -10.93 1.12 0.22
C LYS A 77 -9.53 1.72 0.04
N ARG A 78 -8.76 1.84 1.13
CA ARG A 78 -7.39 2.40 1.09
C ARG A 78 -6.40 1.41 0.46
N GLY A 79 -6.58 0.10 0.67
CA GLY A 79 -5.81 -0.94 0.02
C GLY A 79 -6.00 -0.91 -1.51
N ALA A 80 -7.24 -0.82 -2.00
CA ALA A 80 -7.52 -0.66 -3.43
C ALA A 80 -6.91 0.62 -4.01
N ALA A 81 -7.04 1.75 -3.29
CA ALA A 81 -6.42 3.02 -3.70
C ALA A 81 -4.87 2.92 -3.79
N SER A 82 -4.24 2.19 -2.87
CA SER A 82 -2.79 1.94 -2.90
C SER A 82 -2.36 1.12 -4.12
N GLN A 83 -3.14 0.09 -4.47
CA GLN A 83 -2.84 -0.73 -5.66
C GLN A 83 -3.07 0.04 -6.97
N LEU A 84 -4.12 0.86 -7.04
CA LEU A 84 -4.32 1.78 -8.17
C LEU A 84 -3.16 2.76 -8.29
N PHE A 85 -2.69 3.32 -7.18
CA PHE A 85 -1.55 4.23 -7.19
C PHE A 85 -0.26 3.53 -7.64
N TYR A 86 0.01 2.30 -7.18
CA TYR A 86 1.13 1.49 -7.67
C TYR A 86 1.05 1.25 -9.18
N TRP A 87 -0.14 0.95 -9.69
CA TRP A 87 -0.33 0.74 -11.13
C TRP A 87 -0.07 2.03 -11.93
N LEU A 88 -0.61 3.16 -11.48
CA LEU A 88 -0.34 4.47 -12.10
C LEU A 88 1.16 4.82 -12.07
N LEU A 89 1.87 4.51 -10.98
CA LEU A 89 3.32 4.71 -10.91
C LEU A 89 4.06 3.88 -11.95
N GLY A 90 3.69 2.62 -12.16
CA GLY A 90 4.33 1.79 -13.17
C GLY A 90 4.02 2.18 -14.62
N MET A 91 2.94 2.95 -14.85
CA MET A 91 2.63 3.58 -16.16
C MET A 91 3.47 4.84 -16.46
N THR A 92 4.29 5.31 -15.51
CA THR A 92 5.16 6.48 -15.75
C THR A 92 6.45 6.10 -16.50
N GLY A 93 6.57 4.85 -16.98
CA GLY A 93 7.81 4.30 -17.54
C GLY A 93 8.92 4.03 -16.50
N LEU A 94 8.71 4.40 -15.23
CA LEU A 94 9.65 4.09 -14.16
C LEU A 94 9.60 2.58 -13.84
N PRO A 95 10.75 1.96 -13.45
CA PRO A 95 10.87 0.52 -13.28
C PRO A 95 10.24 0.07 -11.95
N PHE A 96 8.94 0.32 -11.75
CA PHE A 96 8.22 -0.04 -10.53
C PHE A 96 7.63 -1.43 -10.59
N TYR A 97 7.34 -1.97 -11.76
CA TYR A 97 6.83 -3.32 -11.87
C TYR A 97 7.90 -4.39 -11.60
N ALA A 98 7.41 -5.61 -11.40
CA ALA A 98 8.26 -6.78 -11.31
C ALA A 98 9.13 -6.88 -12.58
N ALA A 99 10.43 -7.14 -12.40
CA ALA A 99 11.49 -7.23 -13.45
C ALA A 99 12.21 -5.91 -13.68
N GLY A 100 11.72 -4.82 -13.09
CA GLY A 100 12.09 -3.51 -13.62
C GLY A 100 11.42 -3.22 -14.96
N SER A 101 10.34 -3.92 -15.31
CA SER A 101 9.47 -3.44 -16.37
C SER A 101 8.78 -2.15 -15.92
N GLY A 102 8.59 -1.26 -16.87
CA GLY A 102 7.74 -0.08 -16.81
C GLY A 102 6.91 -0.07 -18.09
N GLY A 103 5.69 0.45 -18.01
CA GLY A 103 4.80 0.66 -19.15
C GLY A 103 4.65 2.13 -19.43
#